data_AF-A0A139WQH7-F1
#
_entry.id   AF-A0A139WQH7-F1
#
_cell.length_a   1.000
_cell.length_b   1.000
_cell.length_c   1.000
_cell.angle_alpha   90.00
_cell.angle_beta   90.00
_cell.angle_gamma   90.00
#
_symmetry.space_group_name_H-M   'P 1'
#
loop_
_entity.id
_entity.type
_entity.pdbx_description
1 polymer ?
#
loop_
_entity_poly.entity_id
_entity_poly.type
_entity_poly.pdbx_seq_one_letter_code
_entity_poly.pdbx_strand_id
1 'polypeptide(L)'
;MEPEKVGLFIKEKHLATINWLGLEPTHKHTFSSGLPEMGVLLRSPRMHILDVSPRYIEQRDDGKIVGVYESPDGYEMYQALGKDTAVLRRFYLLQLINENNDNLHSVPIVLSIKGVASSRFGEAYKQFQRELEVAFARFTGTTVAEKCPEFHRLGAFQPTFTPSLEPKEAVNQKDKSWVAVVSDYKTPNPDGSDFLEFFSENKEAEFQTTMLANPEFSHRIGKTSTVITEHHRLLGATDTPVAMLPSRAEGGYGTYNPQMDNLPY
;
A
#
# COMPACT_ATOMS: atom_id res chain seq x y z
N MET A 1 8.43 7.79 20.95
CA MET A 1 8.53 8.49 19.65
C MET A 1 7.66 9.73 19.75
N GLU A 2 8.17 10.91 19.44
CA GLU A 2 7.41 12.16 19.55
C GLU A 2 6.43 12.31 18.37
N PRO A 3 5.18 12.78 18.59
CA PRO A 3 4.20 12.96 17.52
C PRO A 3 4.70 13.83 16.37
N GLU A 4 5.51 14.86 16.67
CA GLU A 4 6.12 15.74 15.68
C GLU A 4 7.10 15.06 14.70
N LYS A 5 7.50 13.82 14.97
CA LYS A 5 8.51 13.08 14.19
C LYS A 5 7.91 11.91 13.40
N VAL A 6 6.59 11.83 13.28
CA VAL A 6 5.88 10.71 12.63
C VAL A 6 5.13 11.18 11.39
N GLY A 7 5.27 10.44 10.29
CA GLY A 7 4.65 10.75 9.01
C GLY A 7 5.33 10.02 7.86
N LEU A 8 4.96 10.38 6.63
CA LEU A 8 5.68 9.95 5.43
C LEU A 8 6.94 10.81 5.26
N PHE A 9 8.10 10.16 5.28
CA PHE A 9 9.38 10.84 5.09
C PHE A 9 9.96 10.52 3.71
N ILE A 10 10.18 11.55 2.90
CA ILE A 10 10.82 11.44 1.58
C ILE A 10 12.24 11.96 1.71
N LYS A 11 13.22 11.08 1.48
CA LYS A 11 14.65 11.41 1.56
C LYS A 11 15.00 12.41 0.46
N GLU A 12 15.82 13.40 0.78
CA GLU A 12 16.27 14.45 -0.13
C GLU A 12 16.82 13.87 -1.45
N LYS A 13 17.63 12.81 -1.36
CA LYS A 13 18.23 12.13 -2.53
C LYS A 13 17.21 11.58 -3.54
N HIS A 14 15.95 11.40 -3.15
CA HIS A 14 14.88 10.89 -4.02
C HIS A 14 13.98 12.00 -4.58
N LEU A 15 14.06 13.24 -4.06
CA LEU A 15 13.21 14.35 -4.48
C LEU A 15 13.43 14.70 -5.96
N ALA A 16 14.69 14.72 -6.41
CA ALA A 16 15.02 14.96 -7.80
C ALA A 16 14.48 13.84 -8.72
N THR A 17 14.55 12.57 -8.29
CA THR A 17 14.09 11.42 -9.09
C THR A 17 12.58 11.45 -9.36
N ILE A 18 11.80 12.02 -8.45
CA ILE A 18 10.35 12.12 -8.59
C ILE A 18 9.88 13.46 -9.17
N ASN A 19 10.81 14.37 -9.51
CA ASN A 19 10.53 15.75 -9.86
C ASN A 19 9.64 16.44 -8.81
N TRP A 20 10.09 16.43 -7.56
CA TRP A 20 9.37 17.04 -6.43
C TRP A 20 9.14 18.54 -6.64
N LEU A 21 7.90 18.98 -6.39
CA LEU A 21 7.41 20.36 -6.52
C LEU A 21 6.91 20.92 -5.17
N GLY A 22 7.06 20.16 -4.09
CA GLY A 22 6.61 20.56 -2.76
C GLY A 22 7.65 21.35 -1.97
N LEU A 23 7.55 21.29 -0.65
CA LEU A 23 8.44 22.01 0.26
C LEU A 23 9.89 21.50 0.20
N GLU A 24 10.82 22.40 0.48
CA GLU A 24 12.25 22.09 0.61
C GLU A 24 12.53 21.07 1.75
N PRO A 25 13.52 20.18 1.59
CA PRO A 25 13.89 19.16 2.57
C PRO A 25 14.56 19.77 3.80
N THR A 26 13.76 20.22 4.77
CA THR A 26 14.26 20.84 6.01
C THR A 26 14.30 19.90 7.21
N HIS A 27 13.77 18.68 7.08
CA HIS A 27 13.65 17.74 8.18
C HIS A 27 14.83 16.76 8.24
N LYS A 28 15.48 16.67 9.40
CA LYS A 28 16.52 15.69 9.69
C LYS A 28 15.94 14.49 10.42
N HIS A 29 16.01 13.30 9.83
CA HIS A 29 15.56 12.05 10.43
C HIS A 29 16.74 11.09 10.65
N THR A 30 16.80 10.42 11.80
CA THR A 30 17.83 9.40 12.06
C THR A 30 17.18 8.02 12.08
N PHE A 31 17.52 7.18 11.12
CA PHE A 31 17.01 5.80 11.02
C PHE A 31 17.72 4.87 12.02
N SER A 32 17.25 3.62 12.11
CA SER A 32 17.88 2.58 12.93
C SER A 32 19.35 2.32 12.58
N SER A 33 19.79 2.67 11.36
CA SER A 33 21.20 2.63 10.94
C SER A 33 22.09 3.64 11.68
N GLY A 34 21.50 4.61 12.39
CA GLY A 34 22.23 5.69 13.09
C GLY A 34 22.68 6.85 12.19
N LEU A 35 22.55 6.71 10.86
CA LEU A 35 22.89 7.78 9.93
C LEU A 35 21.72 8.75 9.78
N PRO A 36 21.93 10.06 10.03
CA PRO A 36 20.91 11.05 9.77
C PRO A 36 20.77 11.30 8.28
N GLU A 37 19.54 11.43 7.82
CA GLU A 37 19.20 11.83 6.46
C GLU A 37 18.30 13.07 6.48
N MET A 38 18.51 13.94 5.50
CA MET A 38 17.65 15.10 5.24
C MET A 38 16.50 14.70 4.31
N GLY A 39 15.36 15.38 4.44
CA GLY A 39 14.19 15.11 3.62
C GLY A 39 12.97 15.94 4.01
N VAL A 40 11.84 15.57 3.43
CA VAL A 40 10.53 16.16 3.70
C VAL A 40 9.73 15.20 4.56
N LEU A 41 9.23 15.67 5.71
CA LEU A 41 8.32 14.92 6.56
C LEU A 41 6.89 15.44 6.39
N LEU A 42 6.00 14.59 5.87
CA LEU A 42 4.58 14.86 5.72
C LEU A 42 3.81 14.14 6.84
N ARG A 43 3.31 14.89 7.82
CA ARG A 43 2.55 14.31 8.95
C ARG A 43 1.11 13.99 8.60
N SER A 44 0.51 14.81 7.74
CA SER A 44 -0.84 14.62 7.21
C SER A 44 -0.83 14.76 5.68
N PRO A 45 -0.14 13.83 4.98
CA PRO A 45 0.00 13.89 3.53
C PRO A 45 -1.36 13.76 2.85
N ARG A 46 -1.66 14.65 1.90
CA ARG A 46 -2.81 14.50 1.01
C ARG A 46 -2.37 13.73 -0.23
N MET A 47 -3.13 12.71 -0.62
CA MET A 47 -2.73 11.80 -1.69
C MET A 47 -3.91 11.19 -2.44
N HIS A 48 -3.71 10.89 -3.72
CA HIS A 48 -4.53 9.93 -4.44
C HIS A 48 -3.91 8.54 -4.33
N ILE A 49 -4.73 7.53 -4.04
CA ILE A 49 -4.31 6.13 -4.08
C ILE A 49 -4.71 5.58 -5.45
N LEU A 50 -3.73 5.39 -6.33
CA LEU A 50 -3.93 4.98 -7.71
C LEU A 50 -4.16 3.48 -7.83
N ASP A 51 -3.45 2.67 -7.04
CA ASP A 51 -3.66 1.22 -7.04
C ASP A 51 -3.19 0.61 -5.71
N VAL A 52 -3.73 -0.55 -5.37
CA VAL A 52 -3.46 -1.27 -4.13
C VAL A 52 -3.13 -2.72 -4.45
N SER A 53 -1.99 -3.18 -3.98
CA SER A 53 -1.60 -4.59 -4.14
C SER A 53 -2.43 -5.52 -3.23
N PRO A 54 -2.50 -6.84 -3.51
CA PRO A 54 -2.89 -7.81 -2.51
C PRO A 54 -1.89 -7.78 -1.35
N ARG A 55 -2.22 -8.47 -0.25
CA ARG A 55 -1.29 -8.66 0.84
C ARG A 55 -0.31 -9.75 0.44
N TYR A 56 0.96 -9.40 0.38
CA TYR A 56 2.04 -10.35 0.18
C TYR A 56 2.48 -10.94 1.52
N ILE A 57 2.81 -12.22 1.50
CA ILE A 57 3.42 -12.92 2.62
C ILE A 57 4.93 -12.70 2.51
N GLU A 58 5.50 -11.92 3.42
CA GLU A 58 6.94 -11.66 3.52
C GLU A 58 7.55 -12.46 4.66
N GLN A 59 8.67 -13.14 4.40
CA GLN A 59 9.52 -13.71 5.45
C GLN A 59 10.30 -12.60 6.15
N ARG A 60 10.34 -12.64 7.48
CA ARG A 60 10.98 -11.59 8.31
C ARG A 60 12.51 -11.64 8.23
N ASP A 61 13.06 -12.82 8.01
CA ASP A 61 14.49 -13.09 8.10
C ASP A 61 15.27 -12.44 6.95
N ASP A 62 14.74 -12.55 5.74
CA ASP A 62 15.37 -12.06 4.50
C ASP A 62 14.51 -11.04 3.72
N GLY A 63 13.28 -10.76 4.17
CA GLY A 63 12.36 -9.85 3.50
C GLY A 63 11.81 -10.39 2.18
N LYS A 64 11.90 -11.69 1.92
CA LYS A 64 11.43 -12.31 0.67
C LYS A 64 9.92 -12.45 0.66
N ILE A 65 9.29 -12.06 -0.45
CA ILE A 65 7.88 -12.37 -0.72
C ILE A 65 7.78 -13.83 -1.17
N VAL A 66 7.06 -14.63 -0.41
CA VAL A 66 6.91 -16.08 -0.64
C VAL A 66 5.52 -16.47 -1.13
N GLY A 67 4.55 -15.56 -1.09
CA GLY A 67 3.20 -15.82 -1.53
C GLY A 67 2.28 -14.60 -1.48
N VAL A 68 1.04 -14.82 -1.90
CA VAL A 68 -0.05 -13.84 -1.85
C VAL A 68 -1.09 -14.36 -0.87
N TYR A 69 -1.43 -13.58 0.14
CA TYR A 69 -2.34 -13.99 1.21
C TYR A 69 -3.77 -14.24 0.69
N GLU A 70 -4.24 -13.44 -0.27
CA GLU A 70 -5.54 -13.63 -0.92
C GLU A 70 -5.56 -14.75 -1.99
N SER A 71 -4.47 -15.50 -2.19
CA SER A 71 -4.52 -16.70 -3.06
C SER A 71 -5.25 -17.86 -2.36
N PRO A 72 -5.72 -18.88 -3.11
CA PRO A 72 -6.45 -20.02 -2.53
C PRO A 72 -5.76 -20.66 -1.32
N ASP A 73 -4.44 -20.86 -1.41
CA ASP A 73 -3.64 -21.49 -0.35
C ASP A 73 -2.91 -20.46 0.55
N GLY A 74 -3.12 -19.16 0.31
CA GLY A 74 -2.35 -18.08 0.92
C GLY A 74 -2.57 -17.95 2.42
N TYR A 75 -3.82 -18.14 2.87
CA TYR A 75 -4.15 -18.13 4.30
C TYR A 75 -3.44 -19.27 5.04
N GLU A 76 -3.54 -20.49 4.52
CA GLU A 76 -2.96 -21.68 5.13
C GLU A 76 -1.44 -21.60 5.14
N MET A 77 -0.83 -21.09 4.05
CA MET A 77 0.60 -20.80 3.98
C MET A 77 1.03 -19.82 5.08
N TYR A 78 0.33 -18.70 5.26
CA TYR A 78 0.67 -17.72 6.28
C TYR A 78 0.54 -18.29 7.70
N GLN A 79 -0.50 -19.09 7.94
CA GLN A 79 -0.71 -19.74 9.24
C GLN A 79 0.36 -20.82 9.53
N ALA A 80 0.80 -21.56 8.50
CA ALA A 80 1.85 -22.57 8.63
C ALA A 80 3.23 -21.96 8.91
N LEU A 81 3.54 -20.80 8.31
CA LEU A 81 4.76 -20.05 8.61
C LEU A 81 4.73 -19.49 10.05
N GLY A 82 3.58 -18.93 10.45
CA GLY A 82 3.39 -18.31 11.75
C GLY A 82 3.89 -16.85 11.83
N LYS A 83 3.36 -16.11 12.81
CA LYS A 83 3.57 -14.65 12.95
C LYS A 83 5.01 -14.25 13.29
N ASP A 84 5.78 -15.19 13.84
CA ASP A 84 7.19 -14.98 14.22
C ASP A 84 8.12 -15.05 13.02
N THR A 85 7.74 -15.76 11.95
CA THR A 85 8.57 -15.93 10.74
C THR A 85 8.06 -15.12 9.56
N ALA A 86 6.75 -14.82 9.51
CA ALA A 86 6.13 -14.11 8.39
C ALA A 86 5.38 -12.84 8.85
N VAL A 87 5.23 -11.91 7.90
CA VAL A 87 4.47 -10.67 8.05
C VAL A 87 3.75 -10.35 6.74
N LEU A 88 2.55 -9.79 6.84
CA LEU A 88 1.84 -9.30 5.66
C LEU A 88 2.33 -7.91 5.27
N ARG A 89 2.67 -7.74 3.99
CA ARG A 89 3.06 -6.47 3.37
C ARG A 89 2.07 -6.09 2.29
N ARG A 90 1.75 -4.80 2.19
CA ARG A 90 0.94 -4.23 1.12
C ARG A 90 1.63 -3.02 0.51
N PHE A 91 1.38 -2.80 -0.77
CA PHE A 91 1.92 -1.69 -1.54
C PHE A 91 0.77 -0.84 -2.08
N TYR A 92 0.97 0.48 -2.02
CA TYR A 92 0.04 1.48 -2.53
C TYR A 92 0.77 2.33 -3.56
N LEU A 93 0.30 2.33 -4.80
CA LEU A 93 0.75 3.28 -5.80
C LEU A 93 0.00 4.58 -5.53
N LEU A 94 0.72 5.67 -5.33
CA LEU A 94 0.10 6.92 -4.91
C LEU A 94 0.74 8.15 -5.55
N GLN A 95 -0.04 9.22 -5.55
CA GLN A 95 0.34 10.53 -6.02
C GLN A 95 0.06 11.54 -4.89
N LEU A 96 1.11 12.16 -4.35
CA LEU A 96 0.98 13.20 -3.33
C LEU A 96 0.52 14.50 -3.97
N ILE A 97 -0.34 15.22 -3.26
CA ILE A 97 -0.98 16.45 -3.75
C ILE A 97 -0.97 17.55 -2.68
N ASN A 98 -1.08 18.80 -3.11
CA ASN A 98 -1.28 19.95 -2.23
C ASN A 98 -2.78 20.12 -1.87
N GLU A 99 -3.11 21.13 -1.07
CA GLU A 99 -4.51 21.40 -0.67
C GLU A 99 -5.43 21.81 -1.84
N ASN A 100 -4.87 22.23 -2.99
CA ASN A 100 -5.62 22.50 -4.23
C ASN A 100 -5.78 21.26 -5.12
N ASN A 101 -5.37 20.08 -4.63
CA ASN A 101 -5.27 18.83 -5.39
C ASN A 101 -4.26 18.88 -6.55
N ASP A 102 -3.30 19.80 -6.61
CA ASP A 102 -2.21 19.76 -7.59
C ASP A 102 -1.13 18.75 -7.16
N ASN A 103 -0.50 18.10 -8.13
CA ASN A 103 0.57 17.12 -7.88
C ASN A 103 1.81 17.77 -7.23
N LEU A 104 2.34 17.13 -6.19
CA LEU A 104 3.60 17.53 -5.54
C LEU A 104 4.85 16.88 -6.18
N HIS A 105 4.66 16.02 -7.16
CA HIS A 105 5.72 15.34 -7.91
C HIS A 105 5.16 14.81 -9.23
N SER A 106 5.99 14.56 -10.24
CA SER A 106 5.50 14.09 -11.56
C SER A 106 5.58 12.58 -11.75
N VAL A 107 6.25 11.86 -10.86
CA VAL A 107 6.43 10.42 -10.93
C VAL A 107 5.69 9.76 -9.76
N PRO A 108 4.69 8.88 -10.00
CA PRO A 108 4.00 8.18 -8.93
C PRO A 108 4.97 7.40 -8.04
N ILE A 109 4.68 7.36 -6.73
CA ILE A 109 5.52 6.69 -5.75
C ILE A 109 4.80 5.50 -5.12
N VAL A 110 5.57 4.58 -4.55
CA VAL A 110 5.04 3.38 -3.92
C VAL A 110 5.24 3.47 -2.40
N LEU A 111 4.13 3.46 -1.66
CA LEU A 111 4.15 3.26 -0.22
C LEU A 111 4.13 1.77 0.08
N SER A 112 5.20 1.26 0.68
CA SER A 112 5.30 -0.12 1.14
C SER A 112 5.15 -0.17 2.66
N ILE A 113 4.11 -0.84 3.15
CA ILE A 113 3.79 -0.92 4.57
C ILE A 113 3.50 -2.37 4.97
N LYS A 114 3.84 -2.72 6.21
CA LYS A 114 3.66 -4.08 6.75
C LYS A 114 3.11 -4.11 8.16
N GLY A 115 2.58 -5.26 8.55
CA GLY A 115 2.09 -5.51 9.92
C GLY A 115 0.95 -4.59 10.32
N VAL A 116 0.93 -4.16 11.59
CA VAL A 116 -0.16 -3.36 12.18
C VAL A 116 -0.35 -2.02 11.45
N ALA A 117 0.74 -1.35 11.06
CA ALA A 117 0.66 -0.10 10.29
C ALA A 117 -0.08 -0.30 8.95
N SER A 118 0.17 -1.42 8.27
CA SER A 118 -0.55 -1.78 7.04
C SER A 118 -2.03 -2.05 7.28
N SER A 119 -2.39 -2.73 8.36
CA SER A 119 -3.80 -2.99 8.69
C SER A 119 -4.55 -1.70 8.95
N ARG A 120 -4.01 -0.84 9.82
CA ARG A 120 -4.63 0.44 10.19
C ARG A 120 -4.78 1.40 9.02
N PHE A 121 -3.76 1.49 8.16
CA PHE A 121 -3.85 2.30 6.96
C PHE A 121 -4.93 1.76 5.99
N GLY A 122 -5.00 0.45 5.79
CA GLY A 122 -6.01 -0.18 4.94
C GLY A 122 -7.44 -0.02 5.48
N GLU A 123 -7.63 -0.14 6.80
CA GLU A 123 -8.91 0.12 7.49
C GLU A 123 -9.37 1.56 7.28
N ALA A 124 -8.48 2.53 7.53
CA ALA A 124 -8.78 3.95 7.36
C ALA A 124 -9.11 4.29 5.90
N TYR A 125 -8.33 3.79 4.94
CA TYR A 125 -8.58 4.05 3.52
C TYR A 125 -9.92 3.45 3.06
N LYS A 126 -10.26 2.23 3.51
CA LYS A 126 -11.56 1.62 3.18
C LYS A 126 -12.74 2.42 3.75
N GLN A 127 -12.60 2.93 4.97
CA GLN A 127 -13.61 3.78 5.58
C GLN A 127 -13.75 5.11 4.83
N PHE A 128 -12.64 5.76 4.46
CA PHE A 128 -12.64 6.94 3.61
C PHE A 128 -13.35 6.70 2.27
N GLN A 129 -13.08 5.58 1.58
CA GLN A 129 -13.76 5.24 0.33
C GLN A 129 -15.28 5.20 0.52
N ARG A 130 -15.75 4.62 1.64
CA ARG A 130 -17.18 4.55 1.94
C ARG A 130 -17.79 5.93 2.20
N GLU A 131 -17.09 6.78 2.94
CA GLU A 131 -17.54 8.14 3.24
C GLU A 131 -17.58 9.01 1.98
N LEU A 132 -16.61 8.84 1.08
CA LEU A 132 -16.58 9.47 -0.23
C LEU A 132 -17.79 9.07 -1.10
N GLU A 133 -18.18 7.79 -1.09
CA GLU A 133 -19.38 7.30 -1.80
C GLU A 133 -20.68 7.89 -1.24
N VAL A 134 -20.76 8.06 0.08
CA VAL A 134 -21.90 8.70 0.74
C VAL A 134 -21.99 10.17 0.34
N ALA A 135 -20.88 10.90 0.44
CA ALA A 135 -20.80 12.31 0.04
C ALA A 135 -21.14 12.50 -1.44
N PHE A 136 -20.61 11.64 -2.33
CA PHE A 136 -20.94 11.66 -3.75
C PHE A 136 -22.44 11.48 -3.98
N ALA A 137 -23.06 10.47 -3.36
CA ALA A 137 -24.47 10.20 -3.54
C ALA A 137 -25.35 11.37 -3.08
N ARG A 138 -24.96 12.09 -2.02
CA ARG A 138 -25.66 13.30 -1.59
C ARG A 138 -25.43 14.47 -2.54
N PHE A 139 -24.19 14.69 -2.97
CA PHE A 139 -23.82 15.70 -3.94
C PHE A 139 -24.60 15.54 -5.26
N THR A 140 -24.82 14.31 -5.72
CA THR A 140 -25.55 14.02 -6.97
C THR A 140 -27.05 13.74 -6.79
N GLY A 141 -27.57 13.75 -5.56
CA GLY A 141 -28.97 13.42 -5.29
C GLY A 141 -29.35 11.97 -5.62
N THR A 142 -28.41 11.03 -5.55
CA THR A 142 -28.62 9.60 -5.85
C THR A 142 -28.57 8.73 -4.59
N THR A 143 -28.90 7.44 -4.73
CA THR A 143 -28.72 6.46 -3.65
C THR A 143 -27.25 6.09 -3.48
N VAL A 144 -26.83 5.83 -2.24
CA VAL A 144 -25.47 5.36 -1.93
C VAL A 144 -25.28 3.97 -2.54
N ALA A 145 -24.22 3.80 -3.32
CA ALA A 145 -23.83 2.54 -3.93
C ALA A 145 -22.29 2.42 -3.91
N GLU A 146 -21.80 1.18 -3.82
CA GLU A 146 -20.37 0.89 -3.95
C GLU A 146 -19.87 1.35 -5.33
N LYS A 147 -18.69 1.96 -5.35
CA LYS A 147 -18.06 2.45 -6.57
C LYS A 147 -16.87 1.59 -6.96
N CYS A 148 -16.53 1.62 -8.25
CA CYS A 148 -15.37 0.89 -8.75
C CYS A 148 -14.05 1.56 -8.35
N PRO A 149 -12.92 0.83 -8.40
CA PRO A 149 -11.61 1.40 -8.07
C PRO A 149 -11.28 2.67 -8.83
N GLU A 150 -11.68 2.80 -10.10
CA GLU A 150 -11.46 3.99 -10.94
C GLU A 150 -12.03 5.25 -10.29
N PHE A 151 -13.22 5.17 -9.70
CA PHE A 151 -13.83 6.27 -8.97
C PHE A 151 -13.02 6.62 -7.72
N HIS A 152 -12.59 5.62 -6.93
CA HIS A 152 -11.86 5.88 -5.69
C HIS A 152 -10.46 6.48 -5.93
N ARG A 153 -9.83 6.22 -7.08
CA ARG A 153 -8.55 6.85 -7.47
C ARG A 153 -8.63 8.37 -7.51
N LEU A 154 -9.80 8.90 -7.85
CA LEU A 154 -10.06 10.35 -7.93
C LEU A 154 -10.26 10.97 -6.54
N GLY A 155 -10.43 10.15 -5.50
CA GLY A 155 -10.52 10.59 -4.11
C GLY A 155 -9.18 11.06 -3.55
N ALA A 156 -9.19 12.19 -2.84
CA ALA A 156 -8.03 12.75 -2.14
C ALA A 156 -8.03 12.33 -0.67
N PHE A 157 -7.28 11.27 -0.35
CA PHE A 157 -7.14 10.75 1.01
C PHE A 157 -6.08 11.55 1.79
N GLN A 158 -6.42 12.00 3.00
CA GLN A 158 -5.50 12.79 3.85
C GLN A 158 -5.43 12.22 5.28
N PRO A 159 -4.68 11.13 5.50
CA PRO A 159 -4.48 10.53 6.81
C PRO A 159 -3.55 11.36 7.67
N THR A 160 -3.80 11.36 8.98
CA THR A 160 -2.91 11.88 10.01
C THR A 160 -2.27 10.72 10.76
N PHE A 161 -0.93 10.72 10.83
CA PHE A 161 -0.17 9.68 11.50
C PHE A 161 0.17 10.04 12.94
N THR A 162 0.14 9.05 13.82
CA THR A 162 0.62 9.15 15.20
C THR A 162 1.50 7.97 15.58
N PRO A 163 2.44 8.15 16.53
CA PRO A 163 3.19 7.04 17.09
C PRO A 163 2.27 6.19 17.95
N SER A 164 2.20 4.89 17.67
CA SER A 164 1.57 3.89 18.55
C SER A 164 2.55 2.78 18.87
N LEU A 165 2.47 2.29 20.10
CA LEU A 165 3.22 1.10 20.53
C LEU A 165 2.31 -0.12 20.31
N GLU A 166 2.65 -0.94 19.31
CA GLU A 166 1.81 -2.02 18.81
C GLU A 166 2.54 -3.38 18.85
N PRO A 167 1.82 -4.52 18.93
CA PRO A 167 0.39 -4.62 19.12
C PRO A 167 -0.02 -4.29 20.56
N LYS A 168 -1.14 -3.59 20.75
CA LYS A 168 -1.62 -3.19 22.09
C LYS A 168 -1.86 -4.38 23.01
N GLU A 169 -2.30 -5.50 22.44
CA GLU A 169 -2.62 -6.75 23.13
C GLU A 169 -1.40 -7.58 23.57
N ALA A 170 -0.18 -7.25 23.13
CA ALA A 170 1.00 -7.97 23.60
C ALA A 170 1.21 -7.77 25.10
N VAL A 171 1.43 -8.89 25.81
CA VAL A 171 1.66 -8.88 27.26
C VAL A 171 3.07 -8.38 27.58
N ASN A 172 4.09 -8.81 26.83
CA ASN A 172 5.46 -8.39 27.07
C ASN A 172 5.84 -7.17 26.24
N GLN A 173 6.58 -6.25 26.86
CA GLN A 173 7.06 -5.04 26.19
C GLN A 173 8.00 -5.32 25.01
N LYS A 174 8.78 -6.40 25.09
CA LYS A 174 9.71 -6.83 24.02
C LYS A 174 9.00 -7.25 22.73
N ASP A 175 7.72 -7.61 22.82
CA ASP A 175 6.90 -8.05 21.69
C ASP A 175 6.18 -6.85 21.04
N LYS A 176 6.41 -5.63 21.54
CA LYS A 176 5.86 -4.38 21.03
C LYS A 176 6.89 -3.58 20.26
N SER A 177 6.43 -2.83 19.27
CA SER A 177 7.24 -1.94 18.45
C SER A 177 6.53 -0.62 18.23
N TRP A 178 7.30 0.47 18.21
CA TRP A 178 6.79 1.79 17.82
C TRP A 178 6.52 1.80 16.32
N VAL A 179 5.29 2.11 15.95
CA VAL A 179 4.85 2.19 14.55
C VAL A 179 4.09 3.49 14.32
N ALA A 180 4.19 4.02 13.10
CA ALA A 180 3.31 5.07 12.63
C ALA A 180 1.97 4.45 12.23
N VAL A 181 0.89 4.84 12.89
CA VAL A 181 -0.47 4.39 12.54
C VAL A 181 -1.33 5.59 12.16
N VAL A 182 -2.29 5.37 11.27
CA VAL A 182 -3.33 6.36 10.99
C VAL A 182 -4.22 6.46 12.22
N SER A 183 -4.28 7.63 12.84
CA SER A 183 -5.19 7.91 13.97
C SER A 183 -6.47 8.59 13.54
N ASP A 184 -6.41 9.33 12.43
CA ASP A 184 -7.51 10.10 11.89
C ASP A 184 -7.25 10.38 10.40
N TYR A 185 -8.25 10.84 9.65
CA TYR A 185 -8.09 11.30 8.28
C TYR A 185 -9.18 12.32 7.94
N LYS A 186 -8.89 13.28 7.05
CA LYS A 186 -9.93 14.17 6.55
C LYS A 186 -10.88 13.41 5.63
N THR A 187 -12.18 13.71 5.73
CA THR A 187 -13.25 13.08 4.95
C THR A 187 -14.30 14.12 4.58
N PRO A 188 -14.99 14.01 3.44
CA PRO A 188 -16.06 14.95 3.09
C PRO A 188 -17.21 14.92 4.10
N ASN A 189 -17.93 16.03 4.19
CA ASN A 189 -19.14 16.13 4.97
C ASN A 189 -20.17 15.09 4.50
N PRO A 190 -20.88 14.41 5.43
CA PRO A 190 -21.88 13.40 5.08
C PRO A 190 -23.05 13.91 4.23
N ASP A 191 -23.25 15.23 4.15
CA ASP A 191 -24.27 15.88 3.31
C ASP A 191 -23.78 16.18 1.88
N GLY A 192 -22.50 15.92 1.57
CA GLY A 192 -21.88 16.12 0.26
C GLY A 192 -21.53 17.58 -0.08
N SER A 193 -21.65 18.51 0.87
CA SER A 193 -21.46 19.96 0.64
C SER A 193 -20.05 20.34 0.15
N ASP A 194 -19.03 19.58 0.55
CA ASP A 194 -17.61 19.76 0.24
C ASP A 194 -17.03 18.63 -0.61
N PHE A 195 -17.88 17.80 -1.25
CA PHE A 195 -17.45 16.62 -2.00
C PHE A 195 -16.34 16.92 -3.02
N LEU A 196 -16.44 18.04 -3.74
CA LEU A 196 -15.48 18.45 -4.76
C LEU A 196 -14.10 18.82 -4.20
N GLU A 197 -13.98 19.13 -2.91
CA GLU A 197 -12.68 19.31 -2.28
C GLU A 197 -11.90 17.99 -2.27
N PHE A 198 -12.60 16.88 -2.08
CA PHE A 198 -12.04 15.53 -1.96
C PHE A 198 -12.04 14.74 -3.27
N PHE A 199 -12.50 15.30 -4.38
CA PHE A 199 -12.66 14.58 -5.64
C PHE A 199 -12.08 15.35 -6.83
N SER A 200 -11.15 14.73 -7.57
CA SER A 200 -10.41 15.37 -8.67
C SER A 200 -10.78 14.77 -10.03
N GLU A 201 -11.99 15.06 -10.52
CA GLU A 201 -12.49 14.57 -11.82
C GLU A 201 -11.54 14.90 -12.98
N ASN A 202 -10.93 16.10 -12.94
CA ASN A 202 -9.97 16.56 -13.95
C ASN A 202 -8.71 15.69 -14.09
N LYS A 203 -8.44 14.78 -13.14
CA LYS A 203 -7.28 13.87 -13.17
C LYS A 203 -7.56 12.52 -13.80
N GLU A 204 -8.80 12.22 -14.20
CA GLU A 204 -9.17 10.91 -14.74
C GLU A 204 -8.27 10.47 -15.90
N ALA A 205 -8.05 11.34 -16.89
CA ALA A 205 -7.21 11.03 -18.05
C ALA A 205 -5.74 10.78 -17.66
N GLU A 206 -5.20 11.55 -16.71
CA GLU A 206 -3.85 11.40 -16.18
C GLU A 206 -3.70 10.05 -15.47
N PHE A 207 -4.64 9.70 -14.60
CA PHE A 207 -4.62 8.45 -13.85
C PHE A 207 -4.82 7.25 -14.76
N GLN A 208 -5.71 7.33 -15.74
CA GLN A 208 -5.87 6.29 -16.74
C GLN A 208 -4.56 6.05 -17.51
N THR A 209 -3.91 7.13 -17.95
CA THR A 209 -2.60 7.05 -18.63
C THR A 209 -1.55 6.40 -17.72
N THR A 210 -1.50 6.82 -16.46
CA THR A 210 -0.58 6.26 -15.46
C THR A 210 -0.82 4.78 -15.23
N MET A 211 -2.09 4.36 -15.11
CA MET A 211 -2.45 2.96 -14.92
C MET A 211 -2.14 2.09 -16.15
N LEU A 212 -2.33 2.63 -17.35
CA LEU A 212 -1.97 1.95 -18.61
C LEU A 212 -0.45 1.83 -18.79
N ALA A 213 0.33 2.80 -18.30
CA ALA A 213 1.80 2.76 -18.30
C ALA A 213 2.36 1.83 -17.22
N ASN A 214 1.57 1.54 -16.18
CA ASN A 214 1.92 0.63 -15.09
C ASN A 214 0.94 -0.56 -15.04
N PRO A 215 0.76 -1.29 -16.15
CA PRO A 215 -0.15 -2.43 -16.17
C PRO A 215 0.39 -3.43 -15.14
N GLU A 216 -0.53 -3.94 -14.32
CA GLU A 216 -0.25 -4.92 -13.27
C GLU A 216 0.50 -4.41 -12.03
N PHE A 217 0.51 -3.12 -11.64
CA PHE A 217 1.09 -2.72 -10.33
C PHE A 217 0.61 -3.61 -9.17
N SER A 218 -0.71 -3.83 -9.09
CA SER A 218 -1.35 -4.75 -8.14
C SER A 218 -0.95 -6.22 -8.30
N HIS A 219 -0.46 -6.68 -9.46
CA HIS A 219 -0.13 -8.09 -9.71
C HIS A 219 1.37 -8.39 -9.92
N ARG A 220 2.20 -7.39 -10.20
CA ARG A 220 3.63 -7.52 -10.56
C ARG A 220 4.57 -7.57 -9.37
N ILE A 221 4.20 -7.03 -8.22
CA ILE A 221 5.11 -7.06 -7.07
C ILE A 221 5.34 -8.51 -6.60
N GLY A 222 4.38 -9.42 -6.82
CA GLY A 222 4.55 -10.85 -6.57
C GLY A 222 5.17 -11.67 -7.70
N LYS A 223 5.26 -11.12 -8.93
CA LYS A 223 5.66 -11.87 -10.14
C LYS A 223 6.90 -11.36 -10.85
N THR A 224 7.38 -10.15 -10.53
CA THR A 224 8.57 -9.56 -11.17
C THR A 224 9.62 -9.23 -10.13
N SER A 225 10.75 -9.93 -10.23
CA SER A 225 11.88 -9.77 -9.32
C SER A 225 12.39 -8.33 -9.30
N THR A 226 12.24 -7.50 -10.32
CA THR A 226 12.88 -6.18 -10.43
C THR A 226 12.47 -5.15 -9.39
N VAL A 227 11.20 -5.07 -8.95
CA VAL A 227 10.79 -4.10 -7.90
C VAL A 227 11.20 -4.60 -6.51
N ILE A 228 11.13 -5.90 -6.26
CA ILE A 228 11.66 -6.52 -5.03
C ILE A 228 13.18 -6.41 -4.98
N THR A 229 13.86 -6.68 -6.10
CA THR A 229 15.32 -6.56 -6.27
C THR A 229 15.73 -5.10 -6.08
N GLU A 230 14.99 -4.14 -6.63
CA GLU A 230 15.27 -2.71 -6.40
C GLU A 230 14.97 -2.29 -4.95
N HIS A 231 13.90 -2.81 -4.32
CA HIS A 231 13.62 -2.60 -2.90
C HIS A 231 14.73 -3.19 -2.02
N HIS A 232 15.17 -4.42 -2.28
CA HIS A 232 16.25 -5.11 -1.59
C HIS A 232 17.60 -4.43 -1.83
N ARG A 233 17.89 -3.97 -3.06
CA ARG A 233 19.05 -3.15 -3.41
C ARG A 233 19.06 -1.84 -2.62
N LEU A 234 17.93 -1.14 -2.53
CA LEU A 234 17.78 0.11 -1.76
C LEU A 234 17.87 -0.12 -0.25
N LEU A 235 17.53 -1.31 0.23
CA LEU A 235 17.70 -1.74 1.62
C LEU A 235 19.08 -2.37 1.92
N GLY A 236 19.95 -2.53 0.92
CA GLY A 236 21.28 -3.10 1.08
C GLY A 236 21.33 -4.61 1.30
N ALA A 237 20.29 -5.36 0.94
CA ALA A 237 20.31 -6.82 0.97
C ALA A 237 21.05 -7.37 -0.26
N THR A 238 22.05 -8.23 -0.04
CA THR A 238 22.84 -8.86 -1.11
C THR A 238 22.07 -10.00 -1.77
N ASP A 239 21.89 -9.92 -3.09
CA ASP A 239 21.30 -10.97 -3.92
C ASP A 239 22.03 -12.29 -3.74
N THR A 240 21.36 -13.27 -3.13
CA THR A 240 21.80 -14.68 -3.14
C THR A 240 20.87 -15.42 -4.10
N PRO A 241 21.40 -16.25 -5.04
CA PRO A 241 20.57 -16.88 -6.05
C PRO A 241 19.46 -17.73 -5.43
N VAL A 242 18.26 -17.56 -5.99
CA VAL A 242 17.03 -18.25 -5.60
C VAL A 242 17.24 -19.77 -5.70
N ALA A 243 17.20 -20.47 -4.56
CA ALA A 243 17.02 -21.92 -4.57
C ALA A 243 15.64 -22.23 -5.17
N MET A 244 15.62 -22.88 -6.33
CA MET A 244 14.40 -23.45 -6.90
C MET A 244 13.79 -24.42 -5.88
N LEU A 245 12.48 -24.31 -5.69
CA LEU A 245 11.71 -25.31 -4.95
C LEU A 245 11.96 -26.70 -5.56
N PRO A 246 12.10 -27.76 -4.76
CA PRO A 246 12.34 -29.10 -5.28
C PRO A 246 11.17 -29.53 -6.17
N SER A 247 11.47 -29.87 -7.41
CA SER A 247 10.54 -30.54 -8.32
C SER A 247 10.08 -31.84 -7.66
N ARG A 248 8.77 -31.96 -7.44
CA ARG A 248 8.18 -33.18 -6.87
C ARG A 248 8.48 -34.35 -7.81
N ALA A 249 9.18 -35.34 -7.27
CA ALA A 249 9.56 -36.56 -7.95
C ALA A 249 8.34 -37.33 -8.47
N GLU A 250 8.56 -38.02 -9.60
CA GLU A 250 7.64 -38.86 -10.35
C GLU A 250 6.93 -39.92 -9.51
N GLY A 251 5.66 -40.18 -9.83
CA GLY A 251 4.99 -41.44 -9.46
C GLY A 251 3.47 -41.35 -9.30
N GLY A 252 2.72 -41.84 -10.29
CA GLY A 252 1.34 -42.28 -10.10
C GLY A 252 0.36 -41.87 -11.21
N TYR A 253 0.26 -42.70 -12.24
CA TYR A 253 -0.71 -42.60 -13.33
C TYR A 253 -2.17 -42.54 -12.84
N GLY A 254 -2.91 -41.53 -13.31
CA GLY A 254 -4.38 -41.50 -13.32
C GLY A 254 -4.84 -41.02 -14.70
N THR A 255 -5.33 -41.95 -15.51
CA THR A 255 -5.75 -41.74 -16.90
C THR A 255 -6.94 -40.77 -17.02
N TYR A 256 -6.80 -39.79 -17.90
CA TYR A 256 -7.84 -38.86 -18.33
C TYR A 256 -8.94 -39.61 -19.09
N ASN A 257 -10.21 -39.46 -18.69
CA ASN A 257 -11.37 -40.02 -19.40
C ASN A 257 -12.16 -38.88 -20.07
N PRO A 258 -12.13 -38.75 -21.41
CA PRO A 258 -12.69 -37.60 -22.13
C PRO A 258 -14.19 -37.79 -22.44
N GLN A 259 -15.02 -38.03 -21.42
CA GLN A 259 -16.44 -38.30 -21.59
C GLN A 259 -17.37 -37.46 -20.70
N MET A 260 -16.96 -36.23 -20.36
CA MET A 260 -17.80 -35.26 -19.65
C MET A 260 -18.03 -33.95 -20.45
N ASP A 261 -17.74 -33.95 -21.75
CA ASP A 261 -18.15 -32.90 -22.68
C ASP A 261 -19.53 -33.19 -23.30
N ASN A 262 -20.48 -33.73 -22.52
CA ASN A 262 -21.86 -33.89 -22.99
C ASN A 262 -22.86 -33.98 -21.83
N LEU A 263 -23.73 -32.95 -21.78
CA LEU A 263 -25.11 -32.89 -21.26
C LEU A 263 -25.32 -32.21 -19.88
N PRO A 264 -26.50 -31.59 -19.63
CA PRO A 264 -27.06 -30.42 -20.34
C PRO A 264 -27.62 -29.35 -19.37
N TYR A 265 -27.54 -28.06 -19.75
CA TYR A 265 -28.09 -26.86 -19.07
C TYR A 265 -27.79 -26.67 -17.57
#